data_AF-A0AAW8GG79-F1
#
_entry.id   AF-A0AAW8GG79-F1
#
_cell.length_a   1.000
_cell.length_b   1.000
_cell.length_c   1.000
_cell.angle_alpha   90.00
_cell.angle_beta   90.00
_cell.angle_gamma   90.00
#
_symmetry.space_group_name_H-M   'P 1'
#
loop_
_entity.id
_entity.type
_entity.pdbx_description
1 polymer ?
#
loop_
_entity_poly.entity_id
_entity_poly.type
_entity_poly.pdbx_seq_one_letter_code
_entity_poly.pdbx_strand_id
1 'polypeptide(L)'
;MEPALAQQASPAPPATPPTAVTTLDRVQSLRPDEEVLDLYTFKNPVTVEPNTFDKVYNPGISPEQMALDPRYGGYVIYGINQGLRHTWKGIKQVTGMRPYEHPAIARPPPLTEEQMRRAVQESGVTD
;
A
#
# COMPACT_ATOMS: atom_id res chain seq x y z
N MET A 1 17.96 -27.40 -38.27
CA MET A 1 18.41 -26.00 -38.38
C MET A 1 18.85 -25.61 -36.97
N GLU A 2 20.09 -25.94 -36.62
CA GLU A 2 20.68 -25.64 -35.30
C GLU A 2 21.31 -24.24 -35.34
N PRO A 3 21.14 -23.39 -34.32
CA PRO A 3 21.86 -22.13 -34.25
C PRO A 3 23.29 -22.37 -33.77
N ALA A 4 24.26 -21.90 -34.56
CA ALA A 4 25.67 -21.88 -34.22
C ALA A 4 25.96 -20.83 -33.13
N LEU A 5 26.65 -21.25 -32.07
CA LEU A 5 27.18 -20.37 -31.02
C LEU A 5 28.31 -19.51 -31.60
N ALA A 6 28.13 -18.19 -31.60
CA ALA A 6 29.18 -17.25 -31.96
C ALA A 6 30.28 -17.25 -30.87
N GLN A 7 31.46 -17.73 -31.24
CA GLN A 7 32.62 -17.72 -30.36
C GLN A 7 33.20 -16.31 -30.31
N GLN A 8 32.97 -15.59 -29.20
CA GLN A 8 33.57 -14.29 -28.97
C GLN A 8 35.09 -14.45 -28.78
N ALA A 9 35.86 -13.90 -29.73
CA ALA A 9 37.30 -13.80 -29.60
C ALA A 9 37.65 -12.93 -28.38
N SER A 10 38.52 -13.44 -27.50
CA SER A 10 39.08 -12.65 -26.41
C SER A 10 39.94 -11.52 -27.00
N PRO A 11 39.82 -10.27 -26.51
CA PRO A 11 40.64 -9.17 -27.01
C PRO A 11 42.11 -9.41 -26.65
N ALA A 12 43.00 -9.22 -27.61
CA ALA A 12 44.45 -9.28 -27.41
C ALA A 12 44.89 -8.22 -26.38
N PRO A 13 45.90 -8.52 -25.54
CA PRO A 13 46.42 -7.53 -24.59
C PRO A 13 46.99 -6.31 -25.33
N PRO A 14 46.78 -5.08 -24.83
CA PRO A 14 47.27 -3.88 -25.48
C PRO A 14 48.80 -3.81 -25.45
N ALA A 15 49.38 -3.31 -26.54
CA ALA A 15 50.81 -3.11 -26.68
C ALA A 15 51.37 -2.18 -25.58
N THR A 16 52.56 -2.53 -25.08
CA THR A 16 53.27 -1.80 -24.02
C THR A 16 53.58 -0.36 -24.47
N PRO A 17 53.09 0.69 -23.78
CA PRO A 17 53.42 2.07 -24.13
C PRO A 17 54.86 2.43 -23.70
N PRO A 18 55.50 3.42 -24.36
CA PRO A 18 56.87 3.85 -24.08
C PRO A 18 57.03 4.37 -22.64
N THR A 19 58.14 3.98 -22.01
CA THR A 19 58.42 3.98 -20.56
C THR A 19 58.71 5.35 -19.92
N ALA A 20 58.23 6.47 -20.45
CA ALA A 20 58.59 7.79 -19.90
C ALA A 20 57.48 8.85 -19.99
N VAL A 21 56.31 8.55 -19.42
CA VAL A 21 55.31 9.57 -19.10
C VAL A 21 54.99 9.46 -17.61
N THR A 22 55.23 10.52 -16.85
CA THR A 22 54.86 10.61 -15.43
C THR A 22 53.34 10.76 -15.34
N THR A 23 52.62 9.64 -15.30
CA THR A 23 51.19 9.62 -15.03
C THR A 23 50.96 9.64 -13.51
N LEU A 24 49.89 10.31 -13.06
CA LEU A 24 49.46 10.23 -11.67
C LEU A 24 49.17 8.77 -11.27
N ASP A 25 49.32 8.47 -9.98
CA ASP A 25 49.09 7.13 -9.45
C ASP A 25 47.63 6.69 -9.65
N ARG A 26 47.42 5.41 -9.99
CA ARG A 26 46.10 4.87 -10.34
C ARG A 26 45.31 4.60 -9.05
N VAL A 27 44.43 5.52 -8.68
CA VAL A 27 43.46 5.31 -7.60
C VAL A 27 42.31 4.44 -8.11
N GLN A 28 42.23 3.20 -7.63
CA GLN A 28 41.05 2.35 -7.83
C GLN A 28 40.14 2.45 -6.61
N SER A 29 38.85 2.72 -6.84
CA SER A 29 37.85 2.60 -5.79
C SER A 29 37.63 1.13 -5.48
N LEU A 30 37.88 0.75 -4.24
CA LEU A 30 37.42 -0.53 -3.72
C LEU A 30 35.91 -0.42 -3.51
N ARG A 31 35.17 -1.44 -3.95
CA ARG A 31 33.76 -1.58 -3.55
C ARG A 31 33.74 -1.68 -2.03
N PRO A 32 32.95 -0.87 -1.32
CA PRO A 32 32.81 -1.03 0.12
C PRO A 32 32.33 -2.45 0.41
N ASP A 33 32.81 -3.02 1.51
CA ASP A 33 32.35 -4.31 2.02
C ASP A 33 30.92 -4.13 2.57
N GLU A 34 29.96 -4.01 1.66
CA GLU A 34 28.54 -4.01 2.00
C GLU A 34 28.14 -5.45 2.31
N GLU A 35 27.56 -5.63 3.49
CA GLU A 35 26.95 -6.89 3.86
C GLU A 35 25.86 -7.24 2.83
N VAL A 36 25.98 -8.40 2.19
CA VAL A 36 25.00 -8.84 1.19
C VAL A 36 23.68 -9.06 1.89
N LEU A 37 22.75 -8.13 1.70
CA LEU A 37 21.42 -8.20 2.28
C LEU A 37 20.68 -9.43 1.76
N ASP A 38 20.49 -10.44 2.60
CA ASP A 38 19.66 -11.59 2.26
C ASP A 38 18.18 -11.19 2.26
N LEU A 39 17.63 -11.02 1.06
CA LEU A 39 16.25 -10.60 0.83
C LEU A 39 15.21 -11.60 1.34
N TYR A 40 15.57 -12.88 1.53
CA TYR A 40 14.64 -13.90 2.02
C TYR A 40 14.53 -13.90 3.55
N THR A 41 15.59 -13.48 4.23
CA THR A 41 15.62 -13.39 5.70
C THR A 41 15.37 -11.96 6.19
N PHE A 42 15.55 -10.96 5.33
CA PHE A 42 15.41 -9.56 5.68
C PHE A 42 14.00 -9.25 6.22
N LYS A 43 13.98 -8.71 7.44
CA LYS A 43 12.79 -8.12 8.06
C LYS A 43 13.02 -6.64 8.18
N ASN A 44 12.07 -5.83 7.72
CA ASN A 44 12.16 -4.39 7.87
C ASN A 44 12.24 -4.05 9.38
N PRO A 45 13.35 -3.46 9.85
CA PRO A 45 13.51 -3.13 11.28
C PRO A 45 12.67 -1.92 11.69
N VAL A 46 12.15 -1.17 10.72
CA VAL A 46 11.32 0.01 10.98
C VAL A 46 9.91 -0.43 11.35
N THR A 47 9.57 -0.23 12.63
CA THR A 47 8.19 -0.33 13.09
C THR A 47 7.50 1.02 12.87
N VAL A 48 6.45 1.05 12.06
CA VAL A 48 5.71 2.26 11.76
C VAL A 48 4.67 2.49 12.86
N GLU A 49 4.76 3.62 13.56
CA GLU A 49 3.75 4.00 14.55
C GLU A 49 2.46 4.51 13.88
N PRO A 50 1.29 4.33 14.53
CA PRO A 50 0.03 4.86 14.03
C PRO A 50 0.08 6.39 13.86
N ASN A 51 -0.30 6.87 12.69
CA ASN A 51 -0.32 8.29 12.33
C ASN A 51 -1.78 8.80 12.16
N THR A 52 -1.94 10.12 12.14
CA THR A 52 -3.17 10.82 11.78
C THR A 52 -3.73 10.40 10.41
N PHE A 53 -2.86 10.05 9.46
CA PHE A 53 -3.29 9.52 8.16
C PHE A 53 -4.05 8.20 8.26
N ASP A 54 -3.77 7.35 9.26
CA ASP A 54 -4.47 6.07 9.43
C ASP A 54 -5.94 6.25 9.83
N LYS A 55 -6.33 7.44 10.29
CA LYS A 55 -7.73 7.78 10.59
C LYS A 55 -8.53 8.15 9.35
N VAL A 56 -7.87 8.76 8.38
CA VAL A 56 -8.51 9.33 7.18
C VAL A 56 -8.35 8.41 5.97
N TYR A 57 -7.27 7.64 5.96
CA TYR A 57 -6.91 6.74 4.89
C TYR A 57 -6.88 5.30 5.40
N ASN A 58 -7.72 4.46 4.79
CA ASN A 58 -7.68 3.02 4.99
C ASN A 58 -7.03 2.39 3.75
N PRO A 59 -5.81 1.82 3.84
CA PRO A 59 -5.15 1.17 2.71
C PRO A 59 -5.90 -0.09 2.22
N GLY A 60 -6.92 -0.53 2.97
CA GLY A 60 -7.64 -1.75 2.69
C GLY A 60 -6.90 -2.98 3.21
N ILE A 61 -7.39 -4.15 2.81
CA ILE A 61 -6.81 -5.44 3.20
C ILE A 61 -5.58 -5.71 2.34
N SER A 62 -4.43 -6.01 2.96
CA SER A 62 -3.23 -6.37 2.20
C SER A 62 -3.36 -7.77 1.57
N PRO A 63 -2.65 -8.06 0.47
CA PRO A 63 -2.69 -9.40 -0.14
C PRO A 63 -2.28 -10.53 0.79
N GLU A 64 -1.26 -10.27 1.61
CA GLU A 64 -0.78 -11.21 2.62
C GLU A 64 -1.84 -11.43 3.71
N GLN A 65 -2.47 -10.36 4.21
CA GLN A 65 -3.59 -10.49 5.17
C GLN A 65 -4.77 -11.26 4.57
N MET A 66 -5.13 -11.00 3.32
CA MET A 66 -6.18 -11.74 2.62
C MET A 66 -5.86 -13.25 2.55
N ALA A 67 -4.59 -13.59 2.33
CA ALA A 67 -4.14 -14.98 2.18
C ALA A 67 -3.93 -15.71 3.52
N LEU A 68 -3.38 -15.03 4.53
CA LEU A 68 -2.94 -15.64 5.79
C LEU A 68 -3.95 -15.52 6.92
N ASP A 69 -4.80 -14.49 6.93
CA ASP A 69 -5.79 -14.32 8.00
C ASP A 69 -6.94 -15.34 7.83
N PRO A 70 -7.18 -16.20 8.83
CA PRO A 70 -8.25 -17.19 8.80
C PRO A 70 -9.65 -16.59 8.60
N ARG A 71 -9.84 -15.31 8.93
CA ARG A 71 -11.13 -14.60 8.79
C ARG A 71 -11.50 -14.35 7.33
N TYR A 72 -10.51 -14.13 6.46
CA TYR A 72 -10.73 -13.84 5.06
C TYR A 72 -10.70 -15.11 4.19
N GLY A 73 -9.99 -16.14 4.62
CA GLY A 73 -10.01 -17.47 3.99
C GLY A 73 -9.41 -17.51 2.59
N GLY A 74 -8.56 -16.53 2.24
CA GLY A 74 -7.93 -16.43 0.94
C GLY A 74 -8.81 -15.85 -0.17
N TYR A 75 -8.18 -15.57 -1.31
CA TYR A 75 -8.83 -14.98 -2.48
C TYR A 75 -9.96 -15.84 -3.07
N VAL A 76 -9.91 -17.16 -2.90
CA VAL A 76 -10.95 -18.06 -3.41
C VAL A 76 -12.27 -17.83 -2.66
N ILE A 77 -12.24 -17.87 -1.33
CA ILE A 77 -13.42 -17.66 -0.50
C ILE A 77 -13.93 -16.22 -0.67
N TYR A 78 -13.01 -15.25 -0.70
CA TYR A 78 -13.35 -13.87 -1.00
C TYR A 78 -14.06 -13.73 -2.36
N GLY A 79 -13.55 -14.38 -3.41
CA GLY A 79 -14.15 -14.36 -4.75
C GLY A 79 -15.55 -14.96 -4.79
N ILE A 80 -15.77 -16.10 -4.10
CA ILE A 80 -17.09 -16.73 -3.99
C ILE A 80 -18.07 -15.79 -3.28
N ASN A 81 -17.68 -15.22 -2.15
CA ASN A 81 -18.52 -14.28 -1.38
C ASN A 81 -18.88 -13.04 -2.21
N GLN A 82 -17.93 -12.52 -2.99
CA GLN A 82 -18.20 -11.40 -3.88
C GLN A 82 -19.16 -11.80 -5.00
N GLY A 83 -18.97 -12.96 -5.62
CA GLY A 83 -19.89 -13.49 -6.62
C GLY A 83 -21.34 -13.58 -6.08
N LEU A 84 -21.52 -14.17 -4.91
CA LEU A 84 -22.83 -14.26 -4.24
C LEU A 84 -23.43 -12.87 -3.97
N ARG A 85 -22.63 -11.92 -3.46
CA ARG A 85 -23.06 -10.56 -3.18
C ARG A 85 -23.52 -9.82 -4.43
N HIS A 86 -22.78 -9.96 -5.54
CA HIS A 86 -23.12 -9.34 -6.81
C HIS A 86 -24.40 -9.94 -7.41
N THR A 87 -24.56 -11.26 -7.35
CA THR A 87 -25.79 -11.94 -7.76
C THR A 87 -26.99 -11.44 -6.94
N TRP A 88 -26.87 -11.36 -5.62
CA TRP A 88 -27.93 -10.83 -4.77
C TRP A 88 -28.29 -9.38 -5.07
N LYS A 89 -27.29 -8.54 -5.36
CA LYS A 89 -27.50 -7.15 -5.78
C LYS A 89 -28.29 -7.08 -7.11
N GLY A 90 -27.95 -7.94 -8.07
CA GLY A 90 -28.68 -8.04 -9.34
C GLY A 90 -30.13 -8.48 -9.15
N ILE A 91 -30.35 -9.51 -8.32
CA ILE A 91 -31.71 -9.97 -7.96
C ILE A 91 -32.50 -8.82 -7.36
N LYS A 92 -31.95 -8.11 -6.36
CA LYS A 92 -32.63 -6.96 -5.74
C LYS A 92 -33.01 -5.87 -6.74
N GLN A 93 -32.13 -5.61 -7.70
CA GLN A 93 -32.38 -4.60 -8.72
C GLN A 93 -33.52 -5.01 -9.66
N VAL A 94 -33.55 -6.27 -10.11
CA VAL A 94 -34.60 -6.79 -11.00
C VAL A 94 -35.94 -6.93 -10.28
N THR A 95 -35.93 -7.33 -9.01
CA THR A 95 -37.16 -7.49 -8.21
C THR A 95 -37.68 -6.16 -7.64
N GLY A 96 -36.98 -5.05 -7.87
CA GLY A 96 -37.34 -3.75 -7.30
C GLY A 96 -37.17 -3.65 -5.77
N MET A 97 -36.42 -4.57 -5.15
CA MET A 97 -36.10 -4.52 -3.73
C MET A 97 -35.12 -3.37 -3.46
N ARG A 98 -35.67 -2.18 -3.22
CA ARG A 98 -34.87 -1.03 -2.78
C ARG A 98 -34.55 -1.14 -1.30
N PRO A 99 -33.29 -0.93 -0.89
CA PRO A 99 -33.00 -0.77 0.53
C PRO A 99 -33.77 0.43 1.08
N TYR A 100 -34.11 0.40 2.36
CA TYR A 100 -34.63 1.58 3.03
C TYR A 100 -33.54 2.66 3.03
N GLU A 101 -33.80 3.76 2.35
CA GLU A 101 -32.93 4.94 2.33
C GLU A 101 -33.47 5.93 3.34
N HIS A 102 -32.62 6.37 4.29
CA HIS A 102 -33.00 7.47 5.17
C HIS A 102 -33.28 8.71 4.31
N PRO A 103 -34.44 9.35 4.43
CA PRO A 103 -34.71 10.57 3.68
C PRO A 103 -33.66 11.61 4.03
N ALA A 104 -33.25 12.42 3.05
CA ALA A 104 -32.39 13.56 3.29
C ALA A 104 -33.14 14.57 4.17
N ILE A 105 -33.05 14.40 5.49
CA ILE A 105 -33.54 15.38 6.45
C ILE A 105 -32.46 16.45 6.51
N ALA A 106 -32.83 17.69 6.16
CA ALA A 106 -31.94 18.82 6.35
C ALA A 106 -31.47 18.82 7.81
N ARG A 107 -30.16 18.99 8.03
CA ARG A 107 -29.67 19.23 9.39
C ARG A 107 -30.45 20.44 9.92
N PRO A 108 -31.04 20.36 11.12
CA PRO A 108 -31.69 21.53 11.69
C PRO A 108 -30.67 22.68 11.73
N PRO A 109 -31.09 23.92 11.44
CA PRO A 109 -30.21 25.06 11.56
C PRO A 109 -29.59 25.11 12.97
N PRO A 110 -28.37 25.64 13.11
CA PRO A 110 -27.77 25.81 14.44
C PRO A 110 -28.71 26.63 15.33
N LEU A 111 -28.74 26.30 16.63
CA LEU A 111 -29.57 27.01 17.60
C LEU A 111 -29.20 28.50 17.60
N THR A 112 -30.21 29.37 17.66
CA THR A 112 -29.98 30.79 17.91
C THR A 112 -29.48 31.02 19.33
N GLU A 113 -28.85 32.17 19.59
CA GLU A 113 -28.30 32.50 20.91
C GLU A 113 -29.33 32.39 22.04
N GLU A 114 -30.59 32.78 21.77
CA GLU A 114 -31.67 32.62 22.74
C GLU A 114 -32.06 31.16 22.99
N GLN A 115 -32.03 30.33 21.95
CA GLN A 115 -32.30 28.90 22.06
C GLN A 115 -31.19 28.20 22.83
N MET A 116 -29.93 28.59 22.61
CA MET A 116 -28.80 28.10 23.40
C MET A 116 -28.93 28.48 24.87
N ARG A 117 -29.31 29.73 25.18
CA ARG A 117 -29.53 30.17 26.57
C ARG A 117 -30.62 29.38 27.26
N ARG A 118 -31.72 29.07 26.58
CA ARG A 118 -32.79 28.22 27.12
C ARG A 118 -32.34 26.78 27.30
N ALA A 119 -31.63 26.22 26.32
CA ALA A 119 -31.09 24.87 26.42
C ALA A 119 -30.11 24.70 27.59
N VAL A 120 -29.29 25.70 27.89
CA VAL A 120 -28.40 25.71 29.07
C VAL A 120 -29.18 25.80 30.39
N GLN A 121 -30.27 26.58 30.42
CA GLN A 121 -31.15 26.64 31.59
C GLN A 121 -31.90 25.31 31.82
N GLU A 122 -32.32 24.64 30.75
CA GLU A 122 -33.04 23.36 30.81
C GLU A 122 -32.13 22.15 31.02
N SER A 123 -30.87 22.19 30.55
CA SER A 123 -29.94 21.07 30.68
C SER A 123 -29.42 20.85 32.10
N GLY A 124 -29.69 21.79 33.02
CA GLY A 124 -29.27 21.69 34.42
C GLY A 124 -27.75 21.64 34.60
N VAL A 125 -26.97 21.92 33.56
CA VAL A 125 -25.51 22.04 33.63
C VAL A 125 -25.20 23.40 34.24
N THR A 126 -25.30 23.47 35.56
CA THR A 126 -24.58 24.43 36.39
C THR A 126 -23.14 23.95 36.50
N ASP A 127 -22.20 24.85 36.19
CA ASP A 127 -20.74 24.69 36.40
C ASP A 127 -20.39 24.03 37.75
#